data_AF-A0A951UK20-F1
#
_entry.id   AF-A0A951UK20-F1
#
_cell.length_a   1.000
_cell.length_b   1.000
_cell.length_c   1.000
_cell.angle_alpha   90.00
_cell.angle_beta   90.00
_cell.angle_gamma   90.00
#
_symmetry.space_group_name_H-M   'P 1'
#
loop_
_entity.id
_entity.type
_entity.pdbx_description
1 polymer ?
#
loop_
_entity_poly.entity_id
_entity_poly.type
_entity_poly.pdbx_seq_one_letter_code
_entity_poly.pdbx_strand_id
1 'polypeptide(L)' 'MSKASGASPHYEANLAIVTDEILPYQVGRISFLSSWWPALCPQNVHISEGTVVRVVGRSGITLLVEPIFLEPAAKL' A
#
# COMPACT_ATOMS: atom_id res chain seq x y z
N MET A 1 1.23 29.11 20.32
CA MET A 1 2.31 28.32 20.97
C MET A 1 2.01 26.85 20.73
N SER A 2 3.00 26.11 20.26
CA SER A 2 2.92 24.83 19.54
C SER A 2 2.89 23.58 20.44
N LYS A 3 2.62 22.43 19.77
CA LYS A 3 2.93 21.00 20.07
C LYS A 3 1.77 20.17 20.63
N ALA A 4 1.56 18.90 20.24
CA ALA A 4 2.40 17.97 19.48
C ALA A 4 1.55 17.04 18.59
N SER A 5 2.17 16.63 17.48
CA SER A 5 1.78 15.55 16.58
C SER A 5 1.58 14.23 17.34
N GLY A 6 0.41 13.62 17.20
CA GLY A 6 0.09 12.28 17.70
C GLY A 6 0.12 11.27 16.56
N ALA A 7 1.31 10.96 16.03
CA ALA A 7 1.49 9.81 15.17
C ALA A 7 1.45 8.53 16.03
N SER A 8 0.33 7.82 16.03
CA SER A 8 0.22 6.51 16.70
C SER A 8 1.06 5.46 15.95
N PRO A 9 1.86 4.64 16.65
CA PRO A 9 2.88 3.77 16.05
C PRO A 9 2.30 2.42 15.61
N HIS A 10 1.34 2.43 14.69
CA HIS A 10 0.89 1.23 13.97
C HIS A 10 1.27 1.33 12.48
N TYR A 11 2.54 1.61 12.18
CA TYR A 11 3.01 1.71 10.80
C TYR A 11 2.90 0.37 10.05
N GLU A 12 2.87 -0.77 10.76
CA GLU A 12 2.77 -2.11 10.16
C GLU A 12 1.34 -2.59 9.92
N ALA A 13 0.34 -2.07 10.64
CA ALA A 13 -1.03 -2.59 10.58
C ALA A 13 -1.71 -2.39 9.21
N ASN A 14 -1.14 -1.52 8.37
CA ASN A 14 -1.66 -1.20 7.04
C ASN A 14 -0.82 -1.81 5.90
N LEU A 15 0.13 -2.71 6.21
CA LEU A 15 0.93 -3.37 5.18
C LEU A 15 0.20 -4.59 4.61
N ALA A 16 0.32 -4.77 3.30
CA ALA A 16 -0.26 -5.89 2.57
C ALA A 16 0.74 -6.43 1.54
N ILE A 17 0.57 -7.69 1.16
CA ILE A 17 1.39 -8.33 0.11
C ILE A 17 0.55 -8.41 -1.16
N VAL A 18 1.10 -7.95 -2.28
CA VAL A 18 0.49 -8.13 -3.61
C VAL A 18 0.58 -9.60 -4.00
N THR A 19 -0.53 -10.16 -4.45
CA THR A 19 -0.64 -11.58 -4.76
C THR A 19 -1.12 -11.85 -6.18
N ASP A 20 -1.86 -10.90 -6.77
CA ASP A 20 -2.03 -10.77 -8.21
C ASP A 20 -1.57 -9.36 -8.57
N GLU A 21 -0.82 -9.22 -9.66
CA GLU A 21 -0.25 -7.93 -10.06
C GLU A 21 -1.28 -6.80 -10.14
N ILE A 22 -0.85 -5.59 -9.77
CA ILE A 22 -1.66 -4.37 -9.90
C ILE A 22 -1.07 -3.58 -11.06
N LEU A 23 -1.71 -3.64 -12.22
CA LEU A 23 -1.36 -2.83 -13.39
C LEU A 23 -1.95 -1.41 -13.24
N PRO A 24 -1.41 -0.41 -13.95
CA PRO A 24 -1.91 0.95 -13.87
C PRO A 24 -3.42 1.04 -14.12
N TYR A 25 -4.14 1.65 -13.18
CA TYR A 25 -5.59 1.83 -13.22
C TYR A 25 -6.42 0.53 -13.30
N GLN A 26 -5.80 -0.63 -13.03
CA GLN A 26 -6.47 -1.92 -13.01
C GLN A 26 -6.47 -2.51 -11.60
N VAL A 27 -7.51 -3.27 -11.29
CA VAL A 27 -7.64 -3.95 -9.99
C VAL A 27 -6.79 -5.21 -10.00
N GLY A 28 -5.84 -5.30 -9.07
CA GLY A 28 -5.13 -6.53 -8.73
C GLY A 28 -5.63 -7.09 -7.40
N ARG A 29 -4.79 -7.88 -6.71
CA ARG A 29 -5.17 -8.53 -5.45
C ARG A 29 -4.05 -8.43 -4.42
N ILE A 30 -4.45 -8.25 -3.17
CA ILE A 30 -3.56 -8.26 -2.02
C ILE A 30 -4.03 -9.25 -0.94
N SER A 31 -3.08 -9.77 -0.17
CA SER A 31 -3.32 -10.36 1.14
C SER A 31 -3.17 -9.28 2.21
N PHE A 32 -4.26 -8.96 2.89
CA PHE A 32 -4.34 -7.95 3.95
C PHE A 32 -5.17 -8.47 5.12
N LEU A 33 -4.61 -8.44 6.33
CA LEU A 33 -5.25 -8.95 7.56
C LEU A 33 -5.84 -10.36 7.38
N SER A 34 -5.03 -11.28 6.86
CA SER A 34 -5.40 -12.68 6.60
C SER A 34 -6.59 -12.89 5.65
N SER A 35 -6.94 -11.88 4.86
CA SER A 35 -8.00 -11.95 3.85
C SER A 35 -7.49 -11.46 2.50
N TRP A 36 -8.13 -11.93 1.44
CA TRP A 36 -7.83 -11.55 0.07
C TRP A 36 -8.75 -10.41 -0.35
N TRP A 37 -8.17 -9.32 -0.84
CA TRP A 37 -8.91 -8.13 -1.22
C TRP A 37 -8.59 -7.70 -2.64
N PRO A 38 -9.59 -7.25 -3.43
CA PRO A 38 -9.31 -6.48 -4.63
C PRO A 38 -8.61 -5.18 -4.24
N ALA A 39 -7.57 -4.82 -4.98
CA ALA A 39 -6.74 -3.66 -4.69
C ALA A 39 -6.50 -2.81 -5.93
N LEU A 40 -6.47 -1.50 -5.76
CA LEU A 40 -6.17 -0.54 -6.82
C LEU A 40 -5.09 0.43 -6.35
N CYS A 41 -4.10 0.67 -7.22
CA CYS A 41 -3.16 1.77 -7.07
C CYS A 41 -3.64 2.95 -7.92
N PRO A 42 -3.98 4.11 -7.33
CA PRO A 42 -4.36 5.30 -8.10
C PRO A 42 -3.21 5.91 -8.89
N GLN A 43 -1.97 5.56 -8.55
CA GLN A 43 -0.77 6.02 -9.22
C GLN A 43 -0.54 5.20 -10.51
N ASN A 44 0.05 5.82 -11.53
CA ASN A 44 0.37 5.15 -12.80
C ASN A 44 1.58 4.22 -12.67
N VAL A 45 1.44 3.14 -11.90
CA VAL A 45 2.53 2.23 -11.53
C VAL A 45 2.08 0.78 -11.69
N HIS A 46 3.00 -0.07 -12.16
CA HIS A 46 2.87 -1.52 -12.12
C HIS A 46 3.47 -2.03 -10.81
N ILE A 47 2.69 -2.80 -10.06
CA ILE A 47 3.14 -3.44 -8.81
C ILE A 47 3.08 -4.95 -8.99
N SER A 48 4.23 -5.58 -8.96
CA SER A 48 4.38 -7.02 -9.16
C SER A 48 3.92 -7.83 -7.94
N GLU A 49 3.52 -9.08 -8.18
CA GLU A 49 3.30 -10.08 -7.14
C GLU A 49 4.49 -10.18 -6.18
N GLY A 50 4.22 -10.42 -4.89
CA GLY A 50 5.20 -10.49 -3.82
C GLY A 50 5.61 -9.13 -3.24
N THR A 51 5.25 -8.02 -3.89
CA THR A 51 5.59 -6.67 -3.41
C THR A 51 4.78 -6.30 -2.17
N VAL A 52 5.45 -5.69 -1.18
CA VAL A 52 4.76 -5.10 -0.01
C VAL A 52 4.25 -3.71 -0.37
N VAL A 53 2.98 -3.47 -0.10
CA VAL A 53 2.29 -2.19 -0.32
C VAL A 53 1.65 -1.71 0.97
N ARG A 54 1.32 -0.41 1.02
CA ARG A 54 0.56 0.17 2.12
C ARG A 54 -0.88 0.41 1.71
N VAL A 55 -1.82 -0.12 2.47
CA VAL A 55 -3.25 0.21 2.37
C VAL A 55 -3.47 1.61 2.93
N VAL A 56 -4.02 2.50 2.10
CA VAL A 56 -4.24 3.92 2.45
C VAL A 56 -5.72 4.30 2.50
N GLY A 57 -6.60 3.42 2.05
CA GLY A 57 -8.03 3.66 2.10
C GLY A 57 -8.83 2.56 1.42
N ARG A 58 -10.10 2.86 1.14
CA ARG A 58 -11.05 1.92 0.54
C ARG A 58 -12.04 2.68 -0.34
N SER A 59 -12.36 2.11 -1.50
CA SER A 59 -13.41 2.56 -2.42
C SER A 59 -14.37 1.40 -2.67
N GLY A 60 -15.56 1.44 -2.08
CA GLY A 60 -16.54 0.35 -2.17
C GLY A 60 -16.01 -0.94 -1.54
N ILE A 61 -15.75 -1.97 -2.34
CA ILE A 61 -15.14 -3.24 -1.90
C ILE A 61 -13.64 -3.35 -2.24
N THR A 62 -13.07 -2.34 -2.89
CA THR A 62 -11.68 -2.30 -3.34
C THR A 62 -10.82 -1.51 -2.35
N LEU A 63 -9.69 -2.07 -1.94
CA LEU A 63 -8.71 -1.37 -1.12
C LEU A 63 -7.83 -0.47 -2.00
N LEU A 64 -7.56 0.75 -1.53
CA LEU A 64 -6.63 1.66 -2.19
C LEU A 64 -5.25 1.47 -1.57
N VAL A 65 -4.23 1.30 -2.42
CA VAL A 65 -2.87 1.03 -1.98
C VAL A 65 -1.86 2.00 -2.59
N GLU A 66 -0.73 2.15 -1.91
CA GLU A 66 0.44 2.86 -2.40
C GLU A 66 1.68 1.96 -2.34
N PRO A 67 2.58 2.03 -3.32
CA PRO A 67 3.88 1.40 -3.25
C PRO A 67 4.72 2.00 -2.11
N ILE A 68 5.49 1.15 -1.44
CA ILE A 68 6.45 1.58 -0.44
C ILE A 68 7.78 1.79 -1.17
N PHE A 69 8.03 3.03 -1.59
CA PHE A 69 9.37 3.39 -2.05
C PHE A 69 10.26 3.51 -0.82
N LEU A 70 11.07 2.47 -0.57
CA LEU A 70 12.29 2.71 0.18
C LEU A 70 13.14 3.60 -0.73
N GLU A 71 13.26 4.88 -0.38
CA GLU A 71 14.32 5.72 -0.94
C GLU A 71 15.63 4.91 -0.77
N PRO A 72 16.31 4.52 -1.86
CA PRO A 72 17.62 3.92 -1.71
C PRO A 72 18.48 4.95 -0.98
N ALA A 73 19.05 4.55 0.16
CA ALA A 73 19.89 5.42 0.98
C ALA A 73 20.84 6.18 0.05
N ALA A 74 20.70 7.51 0.03
CA ALA A 74 21.44 8.40 -0.84
C ALA A 74 22.91 7.97 -0.84
N LYS A 75 23.41 7.53 -2.01
CA LYS A 75 24.84 7.25 -2.17
C LYS A 75 25.59 8.56 -1.92
N LEU A 76 26.39 8.58 -0.85
CA LEU A 76 27.43 9.58 -0.57
C LEU A 76 28.56 9.48 -1.61
#